data_AF-A0A2V1E6F0-F1
#
_entry.id   AF-A0A2V1E6F0-F1
#
_cell.length_a   1.000
_cell.length_b   1.000
_cell.length_c   1.000
_cell.angle_alpha   90.00
_cell.angle_beta   90.00
_cell.angle_gamma   90.00
#
_symmetry.space_group_name_H-M   'P 1'
#
loop_
_entity.id
_entity.type
_entity.pdbx_description
1 polymer ?
#
loop_
_entity_poly.entity_id
_entity_poly.type
_entity_poly.pdbx_seq_one_letter_code
_entity_poly.pdbx_strand_id
1 'polypeptide(L)'
;MTSAAAIVNDATSQPDPREASISVRNYIYLLPHPIPVGVPVPYTLGLPDNNPLNLADHAFEPTNTLVLTSIKKTFVDIRIFRPIQPSDPEFPNTGGPLSRLDWAFSGTSSSVPIADPYSTSTGGSHGPDTNARTWSGPVKRASWTHWVDSRHPVGTPEAQIPVDTGLMFPINAMQVLEHGAAPNPQTGVMQSHEEMWTDCVIQACAPQTTVFSIVLRIDVPEYKVRGVVVRLGQFCQGIVMQGGAVTVERWEFLAGEWKRTVRIGEGFLPCALAFKEEACDLGGTVVYGQHEWKVEEKVEWSDVTQHVEEDG
;
A
#
# COMPACT_ATOMS: atom_id res chain seq x y z
N MET A 1 28.26 -33.14 -14.55
CA MET A 1 28.85 -31.95 -13.91
C MET A 1 28.33 -30.73 -14.65
N THR A 2 27.14 -30.28 -14.28
CA THR A 2 26.47 -29.13 -14.87
C THR A 2 26.77 -27.92 -14.00
N SER A 3 27.42 -26.93 -14.61
CA SER A 3 27.86 -25.69 -13.99
C SER A 3 26.65 -24.88 -13.52
N ALA A 4 26.58 -24.58 -12.23
CA ALA A 4 25.63 -23.63 -11.67
C ALA A 4 26.07 -22.21 -12.06
N ALA A 5 25.23 -21.51 -12.81
CA ALA A 5 25.41 -20.08 -13.04
C ALA A 5 25.23 -19.34 -11.71
N ALA A 6 26.31 -18.77 -11.21
CA ALA A 6 26.28 -17.89 -10.05
C ALA A 6 25.44 -16.65 -10.38
N ILE A 7 24.40 -16.41 -9.59
CA ILE A 7 23.70 -15.13 -9.56
C ILE A 7 24.69 -14.11 -9.01
N VAL A 8 25.16 -13.21 -9.87
CA VAL A 8 25.99 -12.09 -9.46
C VAL A 8 25.06 -11.10 -8.75
N ASN A 9 25.13 -11.05 -7.42
CA ASN A 9 24.57 -9.95 -6.64
C ASN A 9 25.36 -8.68 -6.96
N ASP A 10 24.80 -7.83 -7.81
CA ASP A 10 25.34 -6.48 -8.03
C ASP A 10 24.96 -5.58 -6.85
N ALA A 11 25.82 -5.59 -5.83
CA ALA A 11 25.65 -4.82 -4.59
C ALA A 11 26.09 -3.34 -4.72
N THR A 12 26.05 -2.75 -5.92
CA THR A 12 26.62 -1.40 -6.17
C THR A 12 25.67 -0.35 -6.77
N SER A 13 24.41 -0.68 -7.06
CA SER A 13 23.44 0.36 -7.45
C SER A 13 22.96 1.13 -6.21
N GLN A 14 23.12 2.45 -6.23
CA GLN A 14 22.44 3.33 -5.28
C GLN A 14 20.93 3.05 -5.38
N PRO A 15 20.23 2.95 -4.24
CA PRO A 15 18.80 2.65 -4.24
C PRO A 15 18.07 3.73 -5.02
N ASP A 16 17.30 3.33 -6.02
CA ASP A 16 16.50 4.24 -6.82
C ASP A 16 15.26 4.65 -6.02
N PRO A 17 15.09 5.93 -5.64
CA PRO A 17 13.92 6.38 -4.88
C PRO A 17 12.59 6.07 -5.56
N ARG A 18 12.60 5.88 -6.89
CA ARG A 18 11.42 5.46 -7.67
C ARG A 18 10.93 4.05 -7.35
N GLU A 19 11.69 3.28 -6.58
CA GLU A 19 11.29 1.96 -6.12
C GLU A 19 10.43 2.01 -4.84
N ALA A 20 10.29 3.17 -4.19
CA ALA A 20 9.37 3.36 -3.08
C ALA A 20 8.13 4.16 -3.51
N SER A 21 7.01 3.97 -2.80
CA SER A 21 5.80 4.76 -3.03
C SER A 21 5.03 5.02 -1.74
N ILE A 22 4.38 6.18 -1.69
CA ILE A 22 3.32 6.51 -0.75
C ILE A 22 2.05 6.64 -1.59
N SER A 23 1.10 5.72 -1.47
CA SER A 23 -0.07 5.70 -2.34
C SER A 23 -1.35 5.88 -1.51
N VAL A 24 -2.22 6.79 -1.95
CA VAL A 24 -3.56 6.97 -1.39
C VAL A 24 -4.60 6.44 -2.36
N ARG A 25 -5.64 5.78 -1.85
CA ARG A 25 -6.76 5.33 -2.67
C ARG A 25 -7.76 6.48 -2.83
N ASN A 26 -8.01 6.89 -4.07
CA ASN A 26 -8.98 7.93 -4.40
C ASN A 26 -10.41 7.41 -4.39
N TYR A 27 -10.61 6.16 -4.82
CA TYR A 27 -11.88 5.45 -4.76
C TYR A 27 -11.69 3.95 -4.91
N ILE A 28 -12.73 3.21 -4.50
CA ILE A 28 -12.97 1.82 -4.90
C ILE A 28 -14.32 1.73 -5.60
N TYR A 29 -14.39 0.97 -6.68
CA TYR A 29 -15.59 0.76 -7.47
C TYR A 29 -15.85 -0.74 -7.61
N LEU A 30 -16.97 -1.22 -7.09
CA LEU A 30 -17.29 -2.64 -7.07
C LEU A 30 -18.01 -3.05 -8.36
N LEU A 31 -17.56 -4.15 -8.96
CA LEU A 31 -18.03 -4.67 -10.23
C LEU A 31 -18.52 -6.12 -10.10
N PRO A 32 -19.45 -6.58 -10.96
CA PRO A 32 -19.85 -7.97 -11.01
C PRO A 32 -18.67 -8.90 -11.32
N HIS A 33 -18.71 -10.11 -10.79
CA HIS A 33 -17.70 -11.13 -11.06
C HIS A 33 -18.35 -12.43 -11.55
N PRO A 34 -17.90 -13.01 -12.68
CA PRO A 34 -16.96 -12.42 -13.63
C PRO A 34 -17.55 -11.17 -14.30
N ILE A 35 -16.68 -10.31 -14.85
CA ILE A 35 -17.11 -9.15 -15.64
C ILE A 35 -17.88 -9.65 -16.88
N PRO A 36 -19.10 -9.17 -17.14
CA PRO A 36 -19.87 -9.56 -18.32
C PRO A 36 -19.14 -9.25 -19.64
N VAL A 37 -19.34 -10.10 -20.64
CA VAL A 37 -18.76 -9.91 -21.98
C VAL A 37 -19.21 -8.58 -22.58
N GLY A 38 -18.27 -7.84 -23.17
CA GLY A 38 -18.53 -6.55 -23.80
C GLY A 38 -18.49 -5.35 -22.85
N VAL A 39 -18.34 -5.57 -21.54
CA VAL A 39 -18.08 -4.50 -20.57
C VAL A 39 -16.62 -4.06 -20.71
N PRO A 40 -16.36 -2.75 -20.88
CA PRO A 40 -14.99 -2.26 -20.96
C PRO A 40 -14.30 -2.38 -19.59
N VAL A 41 -13.02 -2.73 -19.61
CA VAL A 41 -12.12 -2.73 -18.45
C VAL A 41 -10.84 -1.98 -18.86
N PRO A 42 -10.44 -0.88 -18.21
CA PRO A 42 -11.09 -0.29 -17.03
C PRO A 42 -12.50 0.25 -17.30
N TYR A 43 -13.40 0.01 -16.35
CA TYR A 43 -14.81 0.39 -16.41
C TYR A 43 -15.01 1.86 -16.10
N THR A 44 -14.42 2.35 -15.00
CA THR A 44 -14.70 3.68 -14.46
C THR A 44 -14.23 4.81 -15.36
N LEU A 45 -13.27 4.57 -16.24
CA LEU A 45 -12.79 5.56 -17.22
C LEU A 45 -13.85 5.94 -18.26
N GLY A 46 -14.89 5.11 -18.43
CA GLY A 46 -15.99 5.37 -19.34
C GLY A 46 -17.17 6.10 -18.71
N LEU A 47 -17.18 6.32 -17.40
CA LEU A 47 -18.33 6.92 -16.70
C LEU A 47 -18.35 8.45 -16.85
N PRO A 48 -19.54 9.09 -16.91
CA PRO A 48 -20.87 8.45 -16.96
C PRO A 48 -21.28 7.98 -18.37
N ASP A 49 -20.55 8.37 -19.41
CA ASP A 49 -20.99 8.31 -20.82
C ASP A 49 -21.19 6.89 -21.37
N ASN A 50 -20.45 5.91 -20.85
CA ASN A 50 -20.59 4.50 -21.20
C ASN A 50 -20.68 3.67 -19.92
N ASN A 51 -21.91 3.44 -19.48
CA ASN A 51 -22.26 2.76 -18.24
C ASN A 51 -23.11 1.50 -18.53
N PRO A 52 -22.56 0.47 -19.21
CA PRO A 52 -23.33 -0.68 -19.69
C PRO A 52 -23.82 -1.58 -18.53
N LEU A 53 -23.25 -1.45 -17.33
CA LEU A 53 -23.72 -2.14 -16.13
C LEU A 53 -24.80 -1.34 -15.38
N ASN A 54 -25.10 -0.11 -15.79
CA ASN A 54 -26.03 0.80 -15.11
C ASN A 54 -25.73 0.92 -13.60
N LEU A 55 -24.45 1.08 -13.27
CA LEU A 55 -23.96 1.30 -11.91
C LEU A 55 -23.88 2.81 -11.61
N ALA A 56 -23.60 3.20 -10.37
CA ALA A 56 -23.52 4.61 -9.99
C ALA A 56 -22.44 5.34 -10.81
N ASP A 57 -22.78 6.49 -11.40
CA ASP A 57 -21.85 7.29 -12.19
C ASP A 57 -20.66 7.84 -11.40
N HIS A 58 -20.84 8.01 -10.09
CA HIS A 58 -19.81 8.50 -9.19
C HIS A 58 -19.16 7.38 -8.37
N ALA A 59 -17.84 7.31 -8.44
CA ALA A 59 -17.05 6.47 -7.54
C ALA A 59 -17.03 7.04 -6.12
N PHE A 60 -16.78 6.17 -5.13
CA PHE A 60 -16.75 6.54 -3.72
C PHE A 60 -15.55 5.91 -3.01
N GLU A 61 -15.08 6.57 -1.96
CA GLU A 61 -13.98 6.12 -1.13
C GLU A 61 -14.43 5.98 0.33
N PRO A 62 -14.79 4.77 0.79
CA PRO A 62 -15.26 4.54 2.15
C PRO A 62 -14.18 4.71 3.21
N THR A 63 -12.91 4.66 2.83
CA THR A 63 -11.79 4.62 3.77
C THR A 63 -10.82 5.78 3.57
N ASN A 64 -10.01 6.03 4.58
CA ASN A 64 -8.78 6.77 4.43
C ASN A 64 -7.65 5.74 4.32
N THR A 65 -7.45 5.27 3.09
CA THR A 65 -6.44 4.27 2.75
C THR A 65 -5.11 4.93 2.46
N LEU A 66 -4.06 4.43 3.10
CA LEU A 66 -2.67 4.80 2.83
C LEU A 66 -1.83 3.52 2.74
N VAL A 67 -1.07 3.41 1.67
CA VAL A 67 -0.10 2.33 1.46
C VAL A 67 1.29 2.93 1.44
N LEU A 68 2.19 2.39 2.26
CA LEU A 68 3.62 2.68 2.16
C LEU A 68 4.29 1.45 1.55
N THR A 69 5.02 1.62 0.46
CA THR A 69 5.86 0.57 -0.13
C THR A 69 7.32 1.01 -0.04
N SER A 70 8.12 0.26 0.72
CA SER A 70 9.55 0.51 0.91
C SER A 70 10.36 0.25 -0.37
N ILE A 71 11.63 0.65 -0.38
CA ILE A 71 12.54 0.44 -1.51
C ILE A 71 12.69 -1.05 -1.83
N LYS A 72 12.76 -1.91 -0.81
CA LYS A 72 12.82 -3.38 -0.99
C LYS A 72 11.45 -4.02 -1.15
N LYS A 73 10.42 -3.24 -1.49
CA LYS A 73 9.05 -3.69 -1.75
C LYS A 73 8.36 -4.33 -0.55
N THR A 74 8.78 -3.99 0.68
CA THR A 74 7.95 -4.29 1.85
C THR A 74 6.86 -3.24 1.92
N PHE A 75 5.60 -3.66 1.91
CA PHE A 75 4.48 -2.73 1.97
C PHE A 75 3.71 -2.85 3.28
N VAL A 76 3.02 -1.78 3.65
CA VAL A 76 1.98 -1.78 4.68
C VAL A 76 0.79 -0.98 4.17
N ASP A 77 -0.36 -1.65 4.06
CA ASP A 77 -1.65 -1.09 3.66
C ASP A 77 -2.54 -1.00 4.91
N ILE A 78 -3.02 0.20 5.22
CA ILE A 78 -3.97 0.43 6.31
C ILE A 78 -5.17 1.21 5.77
N ARG A 79 -6.34 0.59 5.85
CA ARG A 79 -7.64 1.10 5.40
C ARG A 79 -8.53 1.38 6.60
N ILE A 80 -8.71 2.66 6.92
CA ILE A 80 -9.55 3.10 8.05
C ILE A 80 -10.86 3.64 7.49
N PHE A 81 -12.01 3.12 7.90
CA PHE A 81 -13.29 3.72 7.51
C PHE A 81 -13.33 5.20 7.87
N ARG A 82 -13.83 6.02 6.94
CA ARG A 82 -14.14 7.43 7.20
C ARG A 82 -15.22 7.53 8.30
N PRO A 83 -15.37 8.70 8.93
CA PRO A 83 -16.47 8.97 9.87
C PRO A 83 -17.81 8.45 9.34
N ILE A 84 -18.50 7.63 10.13
CA ILE A 84 -19.82 7.09 9.78
C ILE A 84 -20.89 8.08 10.24
N GLN A 85 -20.70 8.63 11.44
CA GLN A 85 -21.56 9.67 12.00
C GLN A 85 -20.85 11.03 12.01
N PRO A 86 -21.60 12.15 11.93
CA PRO A 86 -21.01 13.50 12.00
C PRO A 86 -20.20 13.77 13.28
N SER A 87 -20.50 13.05 14.37
CA SER A 87 -19.78 13.14 15.65
C SER A 87 -18.52 12.29 15.72
N ASP A 88 -18.31 11.38 14.77
CA ASP A 88 -17.14 10.53 14.78
C ASP A 88 -15.88 11.37 14.51
N PRO A 89 -14.77 11.13 15.22
CA PRO A 89 -13.51 11.75 14.87
C PRO A 89 -13.09 11.31 13.46
N GLU A 90 -12.39 12.21 12.76
CA GLU A 90 -11.85 11.94 11.43
C GLU A 90 -11.03 10.64 11.43
N PHE A 91 -10.13 10.51 12.41
CA PHE A 91 -9.34 9.31 12.63
C PHE A 91 -9.46 8.80 14.08
N PRO A 92 -9.57 7.48 14.30
CA PRO A 92 -9.43 6.89 15.62
C PRO A 92 -7.95 6.92 16.03
N ASN A 93 -7.61 7.63 17.11
CA ASN A 93 -6.23 7.81 17.56
C ASN A 93 -6.00 7.49 19.06
N THR A 94 -7.00 6.88 19.69
CA THR A 94 -7.00 6.55 21.12
C THR A 94 -7.27 5.07 21.39
N GLY A 95 -7.03 4.19 20.40
CA GLY A 95 -7.13 2.74 20.55
C GLY A 95 -8.37 2.10 19.91
N GLY A 96 -9.35 2.88 19.44
CA GLY A 96 -10.53 2.30 18.81
C GLY A 96 -11.60 3.31 18.38
N PRO A 97 -12.78 2.81 17.96
CA PRO A 97 -13.20 1.40 18.00
C PRO A 97 -12.58 0.55 16.88
N LEU A 98 -12.42 -0.76 17.11
CA LEU A 98 -11.89 -1.70 16.12
C LEU A 98 -12.72 -1.75 14.82
N SER A 99 -14.03 -1.48 14.90
CA SER A 99 -14.93 -1.40 13.75
C SER A 99 -14.60 -0.29 12.76
N ARG A 100 -13.71 0.66 13.10
CA ARG A 100 -13.18 1.66 12.16
C ARG A 100 -12.06 1.10 11.27
N LEU A 101 -11.50 -0.08 11.57
CA LEU A 101 -10.53 -0.76 10.71
C LEU A 101 -11.28 -1.62 9.69
N ASP A 102 -11.17 -1.29 8.41
CA ASP A 102 -11.68 -2.14 7.32
C ASP A 102 -10.73 -3.31 7.06
N TRP A 103 -9.47 -2.95 6.83
CA TRP A 103 -8.41 -3.90 6.55
C TRP A 103 -7.06 -3.25 6.84
N ALA A 104 -6.15 -4.03 7.41
CA ALA A 104 -4.74 -3.72 7.38
C ALA A 104 -3.94 -5.00 7.15
N PHE A 105 -2.89 -4.89 6.35
CA PHE A 105 -2.03 -6.00 6.01
C PHE A 105 -0.67 -5.49 5.53
N SER A 106 0.32 -6.37 5.59
CA SER A 106 1.70 -6.05 5.23
C SER A 106 2.40 -7.31 4.73
N GLY A 107 3.38 -7.10 3.85
CA GLY A 107 4.12 -8.18 3.23
C GLY A 107 5.04 -7.65 2.15
N THR A 108 5.21 -8.42 1.08
CA THR A 108 6.04 -8.04 -0.07
C THR A 108 5.21 -7.86 -1.32
N SER A 109 5.52 -6.83 -2.11
CA SER A 109 4.91 -6.60 -3.41
C SER A 109 5.85 -6.93 -4.56
N SER A 110 5.29 -7.32 -5.70
CA SER A 110 6.02 -7.49 -6.95
C SER A 110 5.14 -7.07 -8.12
N SER A 111 5.76 -6.61 -9.21
CA SER A 111 5.01 -6.28 -10.43
C SER A 111 5.83 -6.61 -11.67
N VAL A 112 5.14 -7.02 -12.73
CA VAL A 112 5.76 -7.33 -14.02
C VAL A 112 5.00 -6.59 -15.14
N PRO A 113 5.71 -5.91 -16.07
CA PRO A 113 5.08 -5.35 -17.26
C PRO A 113 4.40 -6.44 -18.09
N ILE A 114 3.21 -6.14 -18.61
CA ILE A 114 2.46 -7.00 -19.51
C ILE A 114 1.91 -6.18 -20.69
N ALA A 115 1.51 -6.86 -21.76
CA ALA A 115 0.63 -6.25 -22.76
C ALA A 115 -0.73 -5.95 -22.12
N ASP A 116 -1.38 -4.86 -22.54
CA ASP A 116 -2.76 -4.55 -22.13
C ASP A 116 -3.68 -5.72 -22.56
N PRO A 117 -4.22 -6.50 -21.60
CA PRO A 117 -5.02 -7.68 -21.91
C PRO A 117 -6.39 -7.34 -22.50
N TYR A 118 -6.79 -6.05 -22.47
CA TYR A 118 -8.04 -5.54 -22.99
C TYR A 118 -7.85 -4.70 -24.27
N SER A 119 -6.63 -4.67 -24.82
CA SER A 119 -6.33 -4.07 -26.11
C SER A 119 -6.79 -5.00 -27.24
N THR A 120 -8.10 -5.07 -27.48
CA THR A 120 -8.66 -5.72 -28.67
C THR A 120 -9.07 -4.67 -29.70
N SER A 121 -8.56 -4.83 -30.92
CA SER A 121 -8.66 -3.96 -32.09
C SER A 121 -10.05 -3.82 -32.74
N THR A 122 -11.15 -4.22 -32.08
CA THR A 122 -12.51 -4.03 -32.61
C THR A 122 -13.53 -3.91 -31.47
N GLY A 123 -14.00 -2.69 -31.20
CA GLY A 123 -15.20 -2.42 -30.42
C GLY A 123 -14.97 -2.04 -28.95
N GLY A 124 -15.00 -0.73 -28.66
CA GLY A 124 -15.06 -0.19 -27.30
C GLY A 124 -13.79 0.52 -26.84
N SER A 125 -13.38 1.58 -27.55
CA SER A 125 -12.27 2.45 -27.16
C SER A 125 -12.64 3.23 -25.89
N HIS A 126 -11.95 2.96 -24.77
CA HIS A 126 -11.94 3.82 -23.58
C HIS A 126 -10.51 4.03 -23.12
N GLY A 127 -10.10 5.28 -23.06
CA GLY A 127 -8.76 5.77 -22.76
C GLY A 127 -8.65 7.21 -23.27
N PRO A 128 -7.70 8.02 -22.76
CA PRO A 128 -7.48 9.37 -23.28
C PRO A 128 -7.06 9.29 -24.77
N ASP A 129 -7.89 9.90 -25.62
CA ASP A 129 -7.83 10.01 -27.08
C ASP A 129 -7.93 8.73 -27.94
N THR A 130 -9.11 8.60 -28.57
CA THR A 130 -9.43 7.96 -29.86
C THR A 130 -8.61 6.75 -30.33
N ASN A 131 -9.30 5.59 -30.45
CA ASN A 131 -8.94 4.41 -31.26
C ASN A 131 -7.69 3.59 -30.89
N ALA A 132 -6.94 3.95 -29.86
CA ALA A 132 -6.01 3.05 -29.18
C ALA A 132 -5.88 3.48 -27.72
N ARG A 133 -6.14 2.58 -26.76
CA ARG A 133 -5.90 2.88 -25.34
C ARG A 133 -4.42 3.17 -25.15
N THR A 134 -4.09 4.43 -24.90
CA THR A 134 -2.71 4.84 -24.66
C THR A 134 -2.56 5.12 -23.17
N TRP A 135 -1.68 4.34 -22.53
CA TRP A 135 -1.35 4.45 -21.12
C TRP A 135 -0.09 5.30 -20.94
N SER A 136 0.06 5.97 -19.80
CA SER A 136 1.26 6.79 -19.50
C SER A 136 2.53 5.96 -19.31
N GLY A 137 2.39 4.65 -19.21
CA GLY A 137 3.47 3.66 -19.07
C GLY A 137 2.97 2.24 -19.37
N PRO A 138 3.81 1.21 -19.15
CA PRO A 138 3.37 -0.17 -19.35
C PRO A 138 2.30 -0.56 -18.34
N VAL A 139 1.27 -1.27 -18.81
CA VAL A 139 0.36 -2.01 -17.91
C VAL A 139 1.18 -3.04 -17.14
N LYS A 140 0.92 -3.19 -15.84
CA LYS A 140 1.62 -4.18 -15.01
C LYS A 140 0.63 -5.16 -14.41
N ARG A 141 1.09 -6.40 -14.20
CA ARG A 141 0.46 -7.32 -13.26
C ARG A 141 1.18 -7.20 -11.93
N ALA A 142 0.45 -6.85 -10.87
CA ALA A 142 0.97 -6.76 -9.53
C ALA A 142 0.51 -7.95 -8.68
N SER A 143 1.32 -8.28 -7.67
CA SER A 143 1.03 -9.32 -6.69
C SER A 143 1.50 -8.86 -5.31
N TRP A 144 0.68 -9.09 -4.30
CA TRP A 144 0.98 -8.80 -2.90
C TRP A 144 0.93 -10.10 -2.11
N THR A 145 2.06 -10.47 -1.51
CA THR A 145 2.15 -11.65 -0.66
C THR A 145 2.03 -11.23 0.79
N HIS A 146 0.94 -11.62 1.44
CA HIS A 146 0.63 -11.16 2.80
C HIS A 146 1.43 -11.95 3.82
N TRP A 147 2.08 -11.24 4.73
CA TRP A 147 2.82 -11.82 5.83
C TRP A 147 2.14 -11.58 7.19
N VAL A 148 1.49 -10.41 7.32
CA VAL A 148 0.57 -10.04 8.41
C VAL A 148 -0.72 -9.56 7.77
N ASP A 149 -1.86 -10.02 8.26
CA ASP A 149 -3.16 -9.63 7.75
C ASP A 149 -4.18 -9.61 8.90
N SER A 150 -4.83 -8.46 9.11
CA SER A 150 -5.83 -8.27 10.17
C SER A 150 -7.07 -9.16 10.04
N ARG A 151 -7.33 -9.74 8.86
CA ARG A 151 -8.43 -10.67 8.62
C ARG A 151 -8.03 -12.14 8.86
N HIS A 152 -6.73 -12.42 9.00
CA HIS A 152 -6.21 -13.78 9.16
C HIS A 152 -5.29 -13.87 10.40
N PRO A 153 -5.66 -14.65 11.44
CA PRO A 153 -4.82 -14.82 12.61
C PRO A 153 -3.40 -15.29 12.28
N VAL A 154 -2.43 -14.93 13.13
CA VAL A 154 -1.05 -15.42 13.00
C VAL A 154 -1.02 -16.94 13.05
N GLY A 155 -0.37 -17.53 12.03
CA GLY A 155 -0.31 -18.99 11.83
C GLY A 155 -1.38 -19.54 10.88
N THR A 156 -2.25 -18.68 10.31
CA THR A 156 -3.11 -19.09 9.18
C THR A 156 -2.22 -19.61 8.04
N PRO A 157 -2.48 -20.83 7.51
CA PRO A 157 -1.74 -21.35 6.37
C PRO A 157 -1.84 -20.42 5.16
N GLU A 158 -0.73 -20.22 4.44
CA GLU A 158 -0.68 -19.33 3.26
C GLU A 158 -1.76 -19.68 2.21
N ALA A 159 -2.03 -20.97 2.00
CA ALA A 159 -3.08 -21.44 1.09
C ALA A 159 -4.51 -21.02 1.47
N GLN A 160 -4.73 -20.51 2.69
CA GLN A 160 -6.01 -19.98 3.16
C GLN A 160 -6.09 -18.45 3.12
N ILE A 161 -4.96 -17.78 2.87
CA ILE A 161 -4.94 -16.34 2.64
C ILE A 161 -5.23 -16.14 1.14
N PRO A 162 -6.25 -15.35 0.77
CA PRO A 162 -6.55 -15.09 -0.64
C PRO A 162 -5.34 -14.55 -1.39
N VAL A 163 -5.18 -15.00 -2.63
CA VAL A 163 -4.17 -14.45 -3.54
C VAL A 163 -4.56 -13.02 -3.88
N ASP A 164 -3.69 -12.07 -3.57
CA ASP A 164 -3.90 -10.66 -3.86
C ASP A 164 -3.11 -10.25 -5.12
N THR A 165 -3.86 -9.94 -6.19
CA THR A 165 -3.32 -9.57 -7.50
C THR A 165 -4.21 -8.55 -8.20
N GLY A 166 -3.57 -7.62 -8.91
CA GLY A 166 -4.23 -6.57 -9.67
C GLY A 166 -3.56 -6.31 -11.01
N LEU A 167 -4.34 -5.82 -11.96
CA LEU A 167 -3.85 -5.22 -13.20
C LEU A 167 -3.74 -3.71 -13.02
N MET A 168 -2.55 -3.17 -13.21
CA MET A 168 -2.23 -1.77 -12.96
C MET A 168 -2.17 -1.02 -14.30
N PHE A 169 -3.12 -0.11 -14.52
CA PHE A 169 -3.24 0.74 -15.70
C PHE A 169 -2.74 2.15 -15.38
N PRO A 170 -1.55 2.56 -15.85
CA PRO A 170 -1.00 3.87 -15.52
C PRO A 170 -1.73 4.96 -16.31
N ILE A 171 -2.42 5.84 -15.58
CA ILE A 171 -3.28 6.90 -16.13
C ILE A 171 -2.44 8.14 -16.44
N ASN A 172 -1.56 8.53 -15.52
CA ASN A 172 -0.60 9.61 -15.70
C ASN A 172 0.65 9.35 -14.83
N ALA A 173 1.45 10.38 -14.54
CA ALA A 173 2.70 10.24 -13.79
C ALA A 173 2.50 9.86 -12.31
N MET A 174 1.33 10.16 -11.71
CA MET A 174 1.05 9.88 -10.29
C MET A 174 -0.14 8.95 -10.09
N GLN A 175 -0.94 8.70 -11.12
CA GLN A 175 -2.19 7.96 -11.00
C GLN A 175 -2.14 6.62 -11.71
N VAL A 176 -2.61 5.60 -11.01
CA VAL A 176 -2.73 4.23 -11.51
C VAL A 176 -4.10 3.70 -11.15
N LEU A 177 -4.82 3.16 -12.14
CA LEU A 177 -6.05 2.42 -11.91
C LEU A 177 -5.71 0.95 -11.79
N GLU A 178 -6.03 0.37 -10.65
CA GLU A 178 -5.96 -1.06 -10.41
C GLU A 178 -7.30 -1.71 -10.78
N HIS A 179 -7.26 -2.82 -11.49
CA HIS A 179 -8.38 -3.73 -11.69
C HIS A 179 -8.06 -5.10 -11.09
N GLY A 180 -8.84 -5.52 -10.11
CA GLY A 180 -8.63 -6.75 -9.35
C GLY A 180 -9.91 -7.51 -9.10
N ALA A 181 -9.78 -8.63 -8.39
CA ALA A 181 -10.92 -9.37 -7.86
C ALA A 181 -10.54 -10.03 -6.53
N ALA A 182 -11.43 -9.93 -5.55
CA ALA A 182 -11.24 -10.52 -4.23
C ALA A 182 -12.57 -11.03 -3.67
N PRO A 183 -12.56 -12.00 -2.73
CA PRO A 183 -13.76 -12.36 -1.99
C PRO A 183 -14.27 -11.13 -1.21
N ASN A 184 -15.54 -10.79 -1.39
CA ASN A 184 -16.19 -9.76 -0.59
C ASN A 184 -16.16 -10.18 0.90
N PRO A 185 -15.62 -9.36 1.81
CA PRO A 185 -15.40 -9.79 3.21
C PRO A 185 -16.66 -10.20 3.97
N GLN A 186 -17.81 -9.64 3.60
CA GLN A 186 -19.09 -9.90 4.27
C GLN A 186 -19.81 -11.13 3.72
N THR A 187 -19.67 -11.40 2.42
CA THR A 187 -20.43 -12.47 1.74
C THR A 187 -19.58 -13.67 1.35
N GLY A 188 -18.25 -13.52 1.31
CA GLY A 188 -17.31 -14.52 0.81
C GLY A 188 -17.37 -14.75 -0.71
N VAL A 189 -18.26 -14.05 -1.43
CA VAL A 189 -18.42 -14.19 -2.88
C VAL A 189 -17.37 -13.36 -3.59
N MET A 190 -16.73 -13.92 -4.62
CA MET A 190 -15.78 -13.19 -5.46
C MET A 190 -16.44 -11.94 -6.07
N GLN A 191 -15.74 -10.82 -6.00
CA GLN A 191 -16.18 -9.53 -6.51
C GLN A 191 -15.01 -8.86 -7.23
N SER A 192 -15.24 -8.42 -8.47
CA SER A 192 -14.29 -7.60 -9.20
C SER A 192 -14.35 -6.17 -8.67
N HIS A 193 -13.25 -5.45 -8.75
CA HIS A 193 -13.17 -4.08 -8.30
C HIS A 193 -12.19 -3.28 -9.13
N GLU A 194 -12.38 -1.96 -9.12
CA GLU A 194 -11.39 -0.99 -9.59
C GLU A 194 -11.03 -0.05 -8.46
N GLU A 195 -9.73 0.17 -8.25
CA GLU A 195 -9.20 1.09 -7.26
C GLU A 195 -8.34 2.13 -7.98
N MET A 196 -8.67 3.42 -7.82
CA MET A 196 -7.82 4.49 -8.31
C MET A 196 -6.84 4.89 -7.24
N TRP A 197 -5.55 4.84 -7.55
CA TRP A 197 -4.46 5.18 -6.66
C TRP A 197 -3.77 6.46 -7.14
N THR A 198 -3.44 7.35 -6.20
CA THR A 198 -2.55 8.49 -6.45
C THR A 198 -1.32 8.38 -5.56
N ASP A 199 -0.15 8.47 -6.16
CA ASP A 199 1.11 8.55 -5.43
C ASP A 199 1.35 9.97 -4.90
N CYS A 200 1.74 10.03 -3.65
CA CYS A 200 2.18 11.23 -2.96
C CYS A 200 3.70 11.38 -3.11
N VAL A 201 4.17 12.62 -3.18
CA VAL A 201 5.61 12.93 -3.14
C VAL A 201 6.19 12.51 -1.80
N ILE A 202 7.30 11.77 -1.83
CA ILE A 202 8.05 11.38 -0.62
C ILE A 202 8.96 12.55 -0.23
N GLN A 203 8.86 13.01 1.02
CA GLN A 203 9.56 14.19 1.51
C GLN A 203 10.40 13.86 2.75
N ALA A 204 11.48 14.62 2.95
CA ALA A 204 12.23 14.59 4.19
C ALA A 204 11.45 15.25 5.33
N CYS A 205 11.77 14.86 6.57
CA CYS A 205 11.22 15.52 7.75
C CYS A 205 12.10 16.71 8.10
N ALA A 206 11.60 17.94 7.95
CA ALA A 206 12.37 19.15 8.30
C ALA A 206 12.81 19.14 9.78
N PRO A 207 13.97 19.72 10.12
CA PRO A 207 14.89 20.47 9.26
C PRO A 207 15.83 19.60 8.40
N GLN A 208 15.72 18.28 8.47
CA GLN A 208 16.53 17.39 7.66
C GLN A 208 16.11 17.44 6.19
N THR A 209 17.08 17.22 5.30
CA THR A 209 16.89 17.08 3.85
C THR A 209 17.05 15.63 3.39
N THR A 210 17.26 14.70 4.33
CA THR A 210 17.41 13.28 4.05
C THR A 210 16.07 12.57 4.23
N VAL A 211 15.68 11.82 3.19
CA VAL A 211 14.54 10.91 3.21
C VAL A 211 15.02 9.54 3.66
N PHE A 212 14.20 8.86 4.47
CA PHE A 212 14.48 7.52 4.95
C PHE A 212 13.40 6.53 4.55
N SER A 213 13.81 5.34 4.12
CA SER A 213 12.99 4.13 4.06
C SER A 213 13.50 3.14 5.11
N ILE A 214 12.72 2.92 6.16
CA ILE A 214 13.06 2.04 7.29
C ILE A 214 11.97 1.00 7.46
N VAL A 215 12.39 -0.27 7.59
CA VAL A 215 11.48 -1.39 7.85
C VAL A 215 11.92 -2.09 9.14
N LEU A 216 10.99 -2.16 10.10
CA LEU A 216 11.15 -2.93 11.33
C LEU A 216 10.23 -4.15 11.27
N ARG A 217 10.72 -5.32 11.70
CA ARG A 217 9.95 -6.57 11.71
C ARG A 217 10.04 -7.27 13.07
N ILE A 218 8.92 -7.81 13.53
CA ILE A 218 8.88 -8.75 14.66
C ILE A 218 8.22 -10.05 14.22
N ASP A 219 8.85 -11.18 14.50
CA ASP A 219 8.29 -12.52 14.32
C ASP A 219 8.61 -13.34 15.56
N VAL A 220 7.60 -13.62 16.38
CA VAL A 220 7.74 -14.46 17.57
C VAL A 220 6.66 -15.54 17.52
N PRO A 221 6.91 -16.63 16.76
CA PRO A 221 5.93 -17.69 16.52
C PRO A 221 5.39 -18.33 17.80
N GLU A 222 6.23 -18.44 18.83
CA GLU A 222 5.88 -19.04 20.14
C GLU A 222 4.73 -18.29 20.81
N TYR A 223 4.67 -16.96 20.62
CA TYR A 223 3.61 -16.10 21.14
C TYR A 223 2.60 -15.67 20.06
N LYS A 224 2.72 -16.23 18.85
CA LYS A 224 1.90 -15.88 17.68
C LYS A 224 1.92 -14.38 17.40
N VAL A 225 3.09 -13.75 17.51
CA VAL A 225 3.26 -12.32 17.23
C VAL A 225 3.93 -12.15 15.87
N ARG A 226 3.31 -11.35 14.99
CA ARG A 226 3.96 -10.85 13.78
C ARG A 226 3.63 -9.38 13.58
N GLY A 227 4.61 -8.59 13.17
CA GLY A 227 4.38 -7.18 12.91
C GLY A 227 5.43 -6.56 12.00
N VAL A 228 5.00 -5.52 11.29
CA VAL A 228 5.82 -4.72 10.40
C VAL A 228 5.57 -3.26 10.71
N VAL A 229 6.64 -2.48 10.76
CA VAL A 229 6.61 -1.01 10.72
C VAL A 229 7.37 -0.57 9.49
N VAL A 230 6.79 0.33 8.70
CA VAL A 230 7.45 1.01 7.59
C VAL A 230 7.44 2.50 7.88
N ARG A 231 8.61 3.13 7.93
CA ARG A 231 8.76 4.60 7.78
C ARG A 231 9.21 4.87 6.36
N LEU A 232 8.53 5.78 5.70
CA LEU A 232 8.90 6.26 4.38
C LEU A 232 8.75 7.78 4.35
N GLY A 233 9.88 8.48 4.36
CA GLY A 233 9.93 9.94 4.43
C GLY A 233 9.13 10.48 5.62
N GLN A 234 8.11 11.26 5.29
CA GLN A 234 7.21 11.96 6.20
C GLN A 234 6.06 11.10 6.74
N PHE A 235 5.97 9.82 6.38
CA PHE A 235 4.96 8.89 6.88
C PHE A 235 5.58 7.70 7.60
N CYS A 236 4.86 7.17 8.59
CA CYS A 236 5.17 5.89 9.20
C CYS A 236 3.88 5.13 9.52
N GLN A 237 3.81 3.88 9.12
CA GLN A 237 2.70 2.98 9.41
C GLN A 237 3.20 1.70 10.04
N GLY A 238 2.42 1.16 10.96
CA GLY A 238 2.72 -0.10 11.64
C GLY A 238 1.48 -0.97 11.76
N ILE A 239 1.68 -2.28 11.59
CA ILE A 239 0.71 -3.32 11.93
C ILE A 239 1.40 -4.37 12.78
N VAL A 240 0.73 -4.80 13.85
CA VAL A 240 1.11 -5.99 14.61
C VAL A 240 -0.12 -6.84 14.88
N MET A 241 0.04 -8.14 14.72
CA MET A 241 -0.93 -9.16 15.08
C MET A 241 -0.38 -10.00 16.22
N GLN A 242 -1.20 -10.25 17.24
CA GLN A 242 -0.94 -11.24 18.29
C GLN A 242 -2.10 -12.24 18.32
N GLY A 243 -1.85 -13.45 17.81
CA GLY A 243 -2.91 -14.40 17.52
C GLY A 243 -3.90 -13.79 16.52
N GLY A 244 -5.14 -13.54 16.95
CA GLY A 244 -6.17 -12.86 16.15
C GLY A 244 -6.39 -11.38 16.48
N ALA A 245 -5.65 -10.82 17.44
CA ALA A 245 -5.79 -9.41 17.82
C ALA A 245 -4.87 -8.53 16.97
N VAL A 246 -5.44 -7.50 16.34
CA VAL A 246 -4.71 -6.53 15.51
C VAL A 246 -4.42 -5.25 16.29
N THR A 247 -3.30 -4.64 16.00
CA THR A 247 -3.00 -3.25 16.34
C THR A 247 -2.34 -2.55 15.18
N VAL A 248 -2.83 -1.35 14.88
CA VAL A 248 -2.28 -0.48 13.82
C VAL A 248 -1.98 0.91 14.33
N GLU A 249 -0.95 1.52 13.75
CA GLU A 249 -0.60 2.92 13.92
C GLU A 249 -0.32 3.58 12.57
N ARG A 250 -0.70 4.85 12.44
CA ARG A 250 -0.24 5.76 11.39
C ARG A 250 0.26 7.04 12.02
N TRP A 251 1.41 7.50 11.54
CA TRP A 251 2.07 8.72 11.94
C TRP A 251 2.46 9.54 10.72
N GLU A 252 2.35 10.85 10.86
CA GLU A 252 2.61 11.82 9.81
C GLU A 252 3.49 12.93 10.38
N PHE A 253 4.52 13.32 9.63
CA PHE A 253 5.34 14.47 9.99
C PHE A 253 4.71 15.74 9.42
N LEU A 254 4.14 16.55 10.30
CA LEU A 254 3.38 17.75 9.94
C LEU A 254 3.82 18.92 10.80
N ALA A 255 4.08 20.07 10.17
CA ALA A 255 4.48 21.31 10.87
C ALA A 255 5.69 21.13 11.81
N GLY A 256 6.67 20.32 11.41
CA GLY A 256 7.91 20.12 12.16
C GLY A 256 7.84 19.08 13.28
N GLU A 257 6.73 18.34 13.41
CA GLU A 257 6.57 17.31 14.43
C GLU A 257 5.87 16.06 13.91
N TRP A 258 6.21 14.90 14.49
CA TRP A 258 5.51 13.65 14.24
C TRP A 258 4.19 13.62 15.01
N LYS A 259 3.08 13.44 14.29
CA LYS A 259 1.74 13.29 14.86
C LYS A 259 1.22 11.91 14.55
N ARG A 260 0.79 11.19 15.58
CA ARG A 260 0.01 9.97 15.38
C ARG A 260 -1.36 10.39 14.86
N THR A 261 -1.74 9.94 13.69
CA THR A 261 -3.05 10.20 13.09
C THR A 261 -3.99 9.03 13.30
N VAL A 262 -3.49 7.79 13.33
CA VAL A 262 -4.30 6.58 13.58
C VAL A 262 -3.70 5.73 14.70
N ARG A 263 -4.56 5.22 15.58
CA ARG A 263 -4.29 4.18 16.57
C ARG A 263 -5.54 3.35 16.84
N ILE A 264 -5.49 2.07 16.48
CA ILE A 264 -6.55 1.08 16.76
C ILE A 264 -5.92 -0.19 17.35
N GLY A 265 -6.52 -0.76 18.40
CA GLY A 265 -6.06 -1.97 19.10
C GLY A 265 -5.27 -1.67 20.38
N GLU A 266 -4.79 -2.69 21.09
CA GLU A 266 -4.15 -2.55 22.41
C GLU A 266 -2.66 -2.95 22.43
N GLY A 267 -2.14 -3.47 21.32
CA GLY A 267 -0.75 -3.89 21.18
C GLY A 267 0.25 -2.73 21.10
N PHE A 268 1.53 -3.06 21.01
CA PHE A 268 2.61 -2.07 20.95
C PHE A 268 3.28 -2.07 19.58
N LEU A 269 3.52 -0.87 19.05
CA LEU A 269 4.25 -0.62 17.81
C LEU A 269 5.40 0.36 18.05
N PRO A 270 6.63 0.05 17.63
CA PRO A 270 7.79 0.92 17.85
C PRO A 270 7.89 2.04 16.78
N CYS A 271 6.77 2.58 16.30
CA CYS A 271 6.77 3.63 15.26
C CYS A 271 7.65 4.82 15.66
N ALA A 272 7.57 5.25 16.93
CA ALA A 272 8.38 6.35 17.43
C ALA A 272 9.90 6.09 17.45
N LEU A 273 10.33 4.81 17.44
CA LEU A 273 11.74 4.47 17.30
C LEU A 273 12.20 4.56 15.85
N ALA A 274 11.32 4.27 14.88
CA ALA A 274 11.63 4.44 13.46
C ALA A 274 11.92 5.90 13.07
N PHE A 275 11.46 6.87 13.86
CA PHE A 275 11.72 8.30 13.65
C PHE A 275 13.16 8.70 13.99
N LYS A 276 13.82 7.90 14.83
CA LYS A 276 15.20 8.11 15.30
C LYS A 276 16.11 7.23 14.44
N GLU A 277 16.55 7.74 13.30
CA GLU A 277 17.36 7.01 12.34
C GLU A 277 18.62 6.39 12.99
N GLU A 278 19.20 7.06 13.99
CA GLU A 278 20.36 6.62 14.75
C GLU A 278 20.08 5.40 15.65
N ALA A 279 18.81 5.14 15.97
CA ALA A 279 18.40 3.95 16.70
C ALA A 279 18.16 2.74 15.79
N CYS A 280 18.13 2.93 14.47
CA CYS A 280 17.71 1.91 13.50
C CYS A 280 18.90 1.38 12.68
N ASP A 281 19.87 0.73 13.30
CA ASP A 281 20.99 0.13 12.57
C ASP A 281 20.56 -1.09 11.76
N LEU A 282 20.87 -1.12 10.45
CA LEU A 282 20.53 -2.22 9.56
C LEU A 282 21.07 -3.56 10.11
N GLY A 283 20.19 -4.56 10.23
CA GLY A 283 20.53 -5.87 10.80
C GLY A 283 20.55 -5.91 12.32
N GLY A 284 20.49 -4.75 12.99
CA GLY A 284 20.32 -4.62 14.42
C GLY A 284 18.86 -4.83 14.87
N THR A 285 18.62 -4.55 16.16
CA THR A 285 17.29 -4.63 16.77
C THR A 285 16.97 -3.32 17.48
N VAL A 286 15.70 -2.95 17.46
CA VAL A 286 15.13 -1.93 18.33
C VAL A 286 14.25 -2.61 19.37
N VAL A 287 14.41 -2.20 20.63
CA VAL A 287 13.65 -2.78 21.75
C VAL A 287 12.58 -1.79 22.17
N TYR A 288 11.35 -2.27 22.25
CA TYR A 288 10.25 -1.49 22.81
C TYR A 288 9.38 -2.38 23.69
N GLY A 289 9.33 -2.08 24.99
CA GLY A 289 8.72 -2.97 25.98
C GLY A 289 9.51 -4.28 26.11
N GLN A 290 8.82 -5.41 25.92
CA GLN A 290 9.42 -6.76 25.96
C GLN A 290 9.68 -7.35 24.56
N HIS A 291 9.52 -6.54 23.52
CA HIS A 291 9.56 -6.98 22.14
C HIS A 291 10.77 -6.42 21.42
N GLU A 292 11.52 -7.32 20.79
CA GLU A 292 12.64 -6.99 19.92
C GLU A 292 12.16 -6.97 18.47
N TRP A 293 12.46 -5.87 17.78
CA TRP A 293 12.11 -5.68 16.38
C TRP A 293 13.38 -5.55 15.57
N LYS A 294 13.54 -6.39 14.55
CA LYS A 294 14.70 -6.37 13.66
C LYS A 294 14.58 -5.23 12.66
N VAL A 295 15.67 -4.50 12.45
CA VAL A 295 15.79 -3.52 11.36
C VAL A 295 16.18 -4.26 10.07
N GLU A 296 15.24 -4.45 9.16
CA GLU A 296 15.47 -5.19 7.89
C GLU A 296 15.83 -4.29 6.71
N GLU A 297 15.44 -3.03 6.81
CA GLU A 297 15.74 -2.01 5.82
C GLU A 297 16.07 -0.70 6.54
N LYS A 298 17.16 -0.07 6.10
CA LYS A 298 17.46 1.34 6.30
C LYS A 298 18.13 1.83 5.03
N VAL A 299 17.44 2.66 4.30
CA VAL A 299 17.88 3.28 3.06
C VAL A 299 17.64 4.78 3.17
N GLU A 300 18.59 5.58 2.70
CA GLU A 300 18.53 7.04 2.77
C GLU A 300 18.88 7.67 1.41
N TRP A 301 18.26 8.80 1.10
CA TRP A 301 18.56 9.61 -0.08
C TRP A 301 18.22 11.08 0.17
N SER A 302 18.78 11.98 -0.65
CA SER A 302 18.49 13.41 -0.56
C SER A 302 17.10 13.74 -1.12
N ASP A 303 16.37 14.59 -0.40
CA ASP A 303 15.13 15.19 -0.87
C ASP A 303 15.44 16.25 -1.92
N VAL A 304 15.24 15.90 -3.18
CA VAL A 304 15.48 16.80 -4.31
C VAL A 304 14.37 17.82 -4.52
N THR A 305 13.26 17.75 -3.75
CA THR A 305 12.12 18.67 -3.93
C THR A 305 12.31 20.04 -3.28
N GLN A 306 13.33 20.22 -2.43
CA GLN A 306 13.62 21.52 -1.80
C GLN A 306 14.47 22.47 -2.66
N HIS A 307 14.89 22.08 -3.87
CA HIS A 307 15.80 22.88 -4.72
C HIS A 307 15.12 23.83 -5.73
N VAL A 308 13.84 24.17 -5.58
CA VAL A 308 13.11 25.00 -6.58
C VAL A 308 12.94 26.47 -6.17
N GLU A 309 13.41 26.93 -5.01
CA GLU A 309 13.15 28.32 -4.55
C GLU A 309 14.36 29.29 -4.48
N GLU A 310 15.55 28.95 -5.00
CA GLU A 310 16.69 29.89 -5.04
C GLU A 310 17.25 30.10 -6.45
N ASP A 311 16.40 30.52 -7.39
CA ASP A 311 16.84 31.22 -8.62
C ASP A 311 15.66 32.05 -9.16
N GLY A 312 15.46 33.23 -8.55
CA GLY A 312 14.49 34.25 -8.97
C GLY A 312 14.94 35.64 -8.55
#